data_AF-A0AA39JSB5-F1
#
_entry.id   AF-A0AA39JSB5-F1
#
_cell.length_a   1.000
_cell.length_b   1.000
_cell.length_c   1.000
_cell.angle_alpha   90.00
_cell.angle_beta   90.00
_cell.angle_gamma   90.00
#
_symmetry.space_group_name_H-M   'P 1'
#
loop_
_entity.id
_entity.type
_entity.pdbx_description
1 polymer ?
#
loop_
_entity_poly.entity_id
_entity_poly.type
_entity_poly.pdbx_seq_one_letter_code
_entity_poly.pdbx_strand_id
1 'polypeptide(L)'
;MLLRTSLKVKRKSFMSVARSFATVSPEALHIVSECISRGDYTTANNPEEKEVLTLMKEVKAVTATVPASGASHTVMRNEIRGLMIDQGSPSFYVTINPTDIYNPVV
;
A
#
# COMPACT_ATOMS: atom_id res chain seq x y z
N MET A 1 15.84 -11.73 1.09
CA MET A 1 14.71 -10.97 1.68
C MET A 1 13.79 -10.27 0.66
N LEU A 2 13.94 -10.46 -0.66
CA LEU A 2 13.12 -9.79 -1.70
C LEU A 2 12.05 -10.68 -2.35
N LEU A 3 12.00 -11.98 -2.02
CA LEU A 3 11.21 -13.00 -2.72
C LEU A 3 9.68 -12.85 -2.56
N ARG A 4 9.21 -11.89 -1.72
CA ARG A 4 7.79 -11.62 -1.48
C ARG A 4 7.43 -10.14 -1.63
N THR A 5 8.26 -9.35 -2.31
CA THR A 5 7.96 -7.94 -2.58
C THR A 5 7.21 -7.85 -3.90
N SER A 6 5.95 -7.40 -3.86
CA SER A 6 5.19 -7.07 -5.06
C SER A 6 5.13 -5.55 -5.23
N LEU A 7 5.18 -5.08 -6.47
CA LEU A 7 5.06 -3.66 -6.80
C LEU A 7 3.62 -3.38 -7.24
N LYS A 8 3.01 -2.32 -6.69
CA LYS A 8 1.67 -1.87 -7.11
C LYS A 8 1.73 -0.47 -7.70
N VAL A 9 0.93 -0.28 -8.74
CA VAL A 9 0.69 0.99 -9.42
C VAL A 9 -0.82 1.17 -9.61
N LYS A 10 -1.30 2.41 -9.71
CA LYS A 10 -2.70 2.69 -10.07
C LYS A 10 -3.00 2.11 -11.46
N ARG A 11 -4.16 1.46 -11.61
CA ARG A 11 -4.57 0.83 -12.88
C ARG A 11 -4.50 1.76 -14.09
N LYS A 12 -4.92 3.02 -13.94
CA LYS A 12 -4.89 4.03 -15.00
C LYS A 12 -3.45 4.36 -15.47
N SER A 13 -2.48 4.30 -14.55
CA SER A 13 -1.09 4.63 -14.81
C SER A 13 -0.23 3.41 -15.18
N PHE A 14 -0.79 2.19 -15.11
CA PHE A 14 -0.02 0.94 -15.26
C PHE A 14 0.78 0.89 -16.55
N MET A 15 0.14 1.16 -17.69
CA MET A 15 0.82 1.10 -19.00
C MET A 15 1.94 2.14 -19.12
N SER A 16 1.74 3.34 -18.59
CA SER A 16 2.74 4.41 -18.61
C SER A 16 3.93 4.05 -17.74
N VAL A 17 3.67 3.64 -16.50
CA VAL A 17 4.71 3.29 -15.53
C VAL A 17 5.47 2.04 -15.96
N ALA A 18 4.81 1.03 -16.54
CA ALA A 18 5.49 -0.16 -17.05
C ALA A 18 6.44 0.16 -18.21
N ARG A 19 6.08 1.10 -19.10
CA ARG A 19 6.98 1.55 -20.17
C ARG A 19 8.18 2.29 -19.61
N SER A 20 7.97 3.27 -18.74
CA SER A 20 9.08 3.98 -18.07
C SER A 20 9.95 3.02 -17.24
N PHE A 21 9.38 1.99 -16.62
CA PHE A 21 10.15 1.00 -15.87
C PHE A 21 11.08 0.18 -16.78
N ALA A 22 10.68 -0.07 -18.02
CA ALA A 22 11.48 -0.83 -18.98
C ALA A 22 12.59 0.01 -19.64
N THR A 23 12.50 1.35 -19.59
CA THR A 23 13.47 2.27 -20.21
C THR A 23 14.55 2.75 -19.25
N VAL A 24 14.31 2.69 -17.94
CA VAL A 24 15.24 3.19 -16.92
C VAL A 24 16.45 2.27 -16.74
N SER A 25 17.64 2.86 -16.68
CA SER A 25 18.91 2.15 -16.45
C SER A 25 19.05 1.68 -14.99
N PRO A 26 19.60 0.47 -14.75
CA PRO A 26 19.88 -0.03 -13.40
C PRO A 26 20.83 0.88 -12.61
N GLU A 27 21.79 1.50 -13.30
CA GLU A 27 22.79 2.40 -12.70
C GLU A 27 22.13 3.68 -12.16
N ALA A 28 21.24 4.32 -12.93
CA ALA A 28 20.51 5.49 -12.47
C ALA A 28 19.61 5.14 -11.26
N LEU A 29 19.02 3.94 -11.26
CA LEU A 29 18.20 3.46 -10.15
C LEU A 29 19.02 3.27 -8.87
N HIS A 30 20.26 2.78 -8.99
CA HIS A 30 21.18 2.62 -7.88
C HIS A 30 21.61 3.97 -7.30
N ILE A 31 22.01 4.92 -8.15
CA ILE A 31 22.43 6.27 -7.73
C ILE A 31 21.30 6.98 -6.98
N VAL A 32 20.08 6.98 -7.53
CA VAL A 32 18.92 7.60 -6.88
C VAL A 32 18.60 6.92 -5.55
N SER A 33 18.70 5.58 -5.48
CA SER A 33 18.47 4.85 -4.23
C SER A 33 19.49 5.21 -3.14
N GLU A 34 20.75 5.42 -3.52
CA GLU A 34 21.82 5.82 -2.60
C GLU A 34 21.60 7.24 -2.09
N CYS A 35 21.29 8.19 -2.97
CA CYS A 35 20.97 9.57 -2.60
C CYS A 35 19.81 9.63 -1.60
N ILE A 36 18.73 8.89 -1.86
CA ILE A 36 17.57 8.83 -0.96
C ILE A 36 17.94 8.19 0.39
N SER A 37 18.79 7.15 0.39
CA SER A 37 19.24 6.51 1.63
C SER A 37 20.05 7.46 2.54
N ARG A 38 20.74 8.44 1.94
CA ARG A 38 21.49 9.49 2.63
C ARG A 38 20.60 10.67 3.09
N GLY A 39 19.33 10.69 2.69
CA GLY A 39 18.36 11.74 3.02
C GLY A 39 18.27 12.87 1.99
N ASP A 40 18.94 12.74 0.85
CA ASP A 40 18.85 13.71 -0.25
C ASP A 40 17.66 13.38 -1.17
N TYR A 41 16.64 14.23 -1.12
CA TYR A 41 15.40 14.07 -1.90
C TYR A 41 15.37 14.89 -3.20
N THR A 42 16.39 15.72 -3.45
CA THR A 42 16.33 16.81 -4.45
C THR A 42 17.37 16.75 -5.55
N THR A 43 18.40 15.92 -5.44
CA THR A 43 19.51 15.82 -6.41
C THR A 43 19.21 14.82 -7.52
N ALA A 44 18.22 15.13 -8.36
CA ALA A 44 18.07 14.49 -9.66
C ALA A 44 18.63 15.45 -10.72
N ASN A 45 19.90 15.27 -11.08
CA ASN A 45 20.63 16.14 -12.00
C ASN A 45 20.44 15.70 -13.45
N ASN A 46 20.23 14.40 -13.67
CA ASN A 46 20.08 13.81 -15.00
C ASN A 46 18.58 13.60 -15.34
N PRO A 47 18.13 13.77 -16.60
CA PRO A 47 16.78 13.36 -17.05
C PRO A 47 16.38 11.93 -16.63
N GLU A 48 17.29 10.96 -16.70
CA GLU A 48 17.01 9.58 -16.28
C GLU A 48 16.71 9.48 -14.77
N GLU A 49 17.50 10.17 -13.94
CA GLU A 49 17.29 10.22 -12.48
C GLU A 49 15.95 10.85 -12.12
N LYS A 50 15.52 11.88 -12.86
CA LYS A 50 14.19 12.50 -12.69
C LYS A 50 13.07 11.53 -13.04
N GLU A 51 13.26 10.71 -14.07
CA GLU A 51 12.30 9.68 -14.43
C GLU A 51 12.22 8.61 -13.34
N VAL A 52 13.35 8.14 -12.81
CA VAL A 52 13.40 7.21 -11.66
C VAL A 52 12.67 7.78 -10.45
N LEU A 53 12.92 9.05 -10.12
CA LEU A 53 12.32 9.71 -8.96
C LEU A 53 10.80 9.89 -9.12
N THR A 54 10.33 10.11 -10.35
CA THR A 54 8.91 10.13 -10.68
C THR A 54 8.30 8.73 -10.56
N LEU A 55 9.03 7.73 -11.03
CA LEU A 55 8.61 6.33 -11.00
C LEU A 55 8.51 5.79 -9.56
N MET A 56 9.44 6.18 -8.66
CA MET A 56 9.38 5.86 -7.23
C MET A 56 8.15 6.44 -6.53
N LYS A 57 7.61 7.58 -6.98
CA LYS A 57 6.37 8.15 -6.42
C LYS A 57 5.13 7.35 -6.83
N GLU A 58 5.14 6.77 -8.02
CA GLU A 58 4.01 6.01 -8.57
C GLU A 58 4.05 4.53 -8.18
N VAL A 59 5.24 3.95 -8.01
CA VAL A 59 5.43 2.55 -7.63
C VAL A 59 5.45 2.41 -6.12
N LYS A 60 4.39 1.80 -5.56
CA LYS A 60 4.34 1.44 -4.15
C LYS A 60 4.86 0.03 -3.95
N ALA A 61 5.93 -0.12 -3.18
CA ALA A 61 6.35 -1.42 -2.68
C ALA A 61 5.27 -1.95 -1.71
N VAL A 62 4.63 -3.06 -2.08
CA VAL A 62 3.67 -3.76 -1.23
C VAL A 62 4.45 -4.70 -0.34
N THR A 63 4.93 -4.17 0.77
CA THR A 63 5.45 -4.99 1.88
C THR A 63 4.28 -5.51 2.71
N ALA A 64 3.50 -6.44 2.13
CA ALA A 64 2.37 -7.08 2.83
C ALA A 64 2.79 -7.77 4.15
N THR A 65 4.07 -8.15 4.27
CA THR A 65 4.65 -8.80 5.44
C THR A 65 5.01 -7.81 6.56
N VAL A 66 5.03 -6.50 6.31
CA VAL A 66 5.26 -5.50 7.37
C VAL A 66 3.93 -5.31 8.13
N PRO A 67 3.85 -5.71 9.42
CA PRO A 67 2.65 -5.55 10.22
C PRO A 67 2.23 -4.07 10.28
N ALA A 68 0.92 -3.82 10.35
CA ALA A 68 0.32 -2.47 10.35
C ALA A 68 0.59 -1.61 9.09
N SER A 69 1.23 -2.15 8.05
CA SER A 69 1.30 -1.46 6.76
C SER A 69 -0.08 -1.38 6.11
N GLY A 70 -0.35 -0.35 5.31
CA GLY A 70 -1.60 -0.25 4.54
C GLY A 70 -1.83 -1.44 3.59
N ALA A 71 -0.74 -2.05 3.12
CA ALA A 71 -0.74 -3.30 2.35
C ALA A 71 -1.23 -4.47 3.21
N SER A 72 -0.66 -4.66 4.41
CA SER A 72 -1.06 -5.70 5.37
C SER A 72 -2.54 -5.60 5.74
N HIS A 73 -3.04 -4.39 6.04
CA HIS A 73 -4.47 -4.17 6.30
C HIS A 73 -5.36 -4.55 5.11
N THR A 74 -4.89 -4.32 3.89
CA THR A 74 -5.66 -4.67 2.69
C THR A 74 -5.74 -6.18 2.50
N VAL A 75 -4.64 -6.89 2.73
CA VAL A 75 -4.60 -8.36 2.70
C VAL A 75 -5.53 -8.93 3.75
N MET A 76 -5.44 -8.48 5.00
CA MET A 76 -6.30 -8.92 6.10
C MET A 76 -7.79 -8.67 5.83
N ARG A 77 -8.15 -7.51 5.27
CA ARG A 77 -9.55 -7.26 4.86
C ARG A 77 -10.03 -8.20 3.76
N ASN A 78 -9.17 -8.57 2.82
CA ASN A 78 -9.54 -9.50 1.76
C ASN A 78 -9.70 -10.92 2.30
N GLU A 79 -8.90 -11.31 3.28
CA GLU A 79 -9.04 -12.59 3.99
C GLU A 79 -10.39 -12.68 4.73
N ILE A 80 -10.74 -11.63 5.50
CA ILE A 80 -12.06 -11.55 6.17
C ILE A 80 -13.20 -11.68 5.15
N ARG A 81 -13.11 -11.00 4.00
CA ARG A 81 -14.12 -11.14 2.93
C ARG A 81 -14.19 -12.55 2.36
N GLY A 82 -13.04 -13.21 2.19
CA GLY A 82 -12.98 -14.59 1.74
C GLY A 82 -13.69 -15.53 2.72
N LEU A 83 -13.40 -15.37 4.03
CA LEU A 83 -14.09 -16.12 5.08
C LEU A 83 -15.59 -15.86 5.10
N MET A 84 -16.03 -14.61 4.88
CA MET A 84 -17.45 -14.30 4.81
C MET A 84 -18.16 -14.94 3.60
N ILE A 85 -17.46 -15.11 2.48
CA ILE A 85 -18.00 -15.76 1.28
C ILE A 85 -18.11 -17.27 1.48
N ASP A 86 -17.12 -17.88 2.14
CA ASP A 86 -17.03 -19.33 2.34
C ASP A 86 -17.88 -19.81 3.52
N GLN A 87 -17.80 -19.13 4.66
CA GLN A 87 -18.42 -19.53 5.93
C GLN A 87 -19.67 -18.73 6.27
N GLY A 88 -20.00 -17.72 5.47
CA GLY A 88 -21.11 -16.78 5.74
C GLY A 88 -20.70 -15.58 6.59
N SER A 89 -21.58 -14.58 6.65
CA SER A 89 -21.34 -13.36 7.42
C SER A 89 -21.32 -13.65 8.93
N PRO A 90 -20.42 -13.03 9.71
CA PRO A 90 -20.44 -13.16 11.17
C PRO A 90 -21.77 -12.66 11.74
N SER A 91 -22.28 -13.35 12.75
CA SER A 91 -23.42 -12.90 13.54
C SER A 91 -22.98 -11.84 14.54
N PHE A 92 -23.64 -10.68 14.53
CA PHE A 92 -23.38 -9.61 15.49
C PHE A 92 -24.41 -9.68 16.62
N TYR A 93 -23.92 -9.87 17.84
CA TYR A 93 -24.74 -9.77 19.04
C TYR A 93 -24.48 -8.41 19.69
N VAL A 94 -25.51 -7.57 19.73
CA VAL A 94 -25.44 -6.25 20.36
C VAL A 94 -26.27 -6.30 21.63
N THR A 95 -25.63 -6.11 22.78
CA THR A 95 -26.35 -5.89 24.05
C THR A 95 -26.58 -4.41 24.21
N ILE A 96 -27.84 -3.99 24.10
CA ILE A 96 -28.24 -2.61 24.36
C ILE A 96 -28.68 -2.56 25.82
N ASN A 97 -27.95 -1.80 26.64
CA ASN A 97 -28.36 -1.48 28.01
C ASN A 97 -28.86 -0.03 28.05
N PRO A 98 -30.16 0.22 27.83
CA PRO A 98 -30.69 1.57 27.89
C PRO A 98 -30.61 2.09 29.33
N THR A 99 -30.15 3.32 29.49
CA THR A 99 -30.10 3.98 30.80
C THR A 99 -31.52 4.30 31.28
N ASP A 100 -31.82 3.91 32.52
CA ASP A 100 -33.12 4.04 33.20
C ASP A 100 -33.60 5.50 33.41
N ILE A 101 -32.71 6.49 33.31
CA ILE A 101 -32.92 7.89 33.75
C ILE A 101 -34.15 8.58 33.12
N TYR A 102 -34.68 8.07 32.00
CA TYR A 102 -35.88 8.61 31.33
C TYR A 102 -36.99 7.56 31.12
N ASN A 103 -37.07 6.52 31.95
CA ASN A 103 -38.13 5.52 31.87
C ASN A 103 -39.46 6.11 32.39
N PRO A 104 -40.52 6.30 31.56
CA PRO A 104 -41.79 6.89 31.99
C PRO A 104 -42.67 5.96 32.84
N VAL A 105 -42.13 4.81 33.25
CA VAL A 105 -42.81 3.78 34.07
C VAL A 105 -42.47 3.92 35.57
N VAL A 106 -41.57 4.84 35.94
CA VAL A 106 -41.32 5.24 37.34
C VAL A 106 -42.00 6.57 37.64
#